data_AF-A0A3M1PDP0-F1
#
_entry.id   AF-A0A3M1PDP0-F1
#
_cell.length_a   1.000
_cell.length_b   1.000
_cell.length_c   1.000
_cell.angle_alpha   90.00
_cell.angle_beta   90.00
_cell.angle_gamma   90.00
#
_symmetry.space_group_name_H-M   'P 1'
#
loop_
_entity.id
_entity.type
_entity.pdbx_description
1 polymer ?
#
loop_
_entity_poly.entity_id
_entity_poly.type
_entity_poly.pdbx_seq_one_letter_code
_entity_poly.pdbx_strand_id
1 'polypeptide(L)'
;NIPKYAAGHHEYLDGSGYPLGLKGEEISLQSRIMCIADIFDALSAADRPYKEAVPVHRALEILQAEARAGKLDPDIVDLFIKKKLYARPSLAEEED
;
A
#
# COMPACT_ATOMS: atom_id res chain seq x y z
N ASN A 1 8.17 11.35 -14.66
CA ASN A 1 8.82 11.66 -13.36
C ASN A 1 8.97 10.42 -12.46
N ILE A 2 9.51 9.30 -13.00
CA ILE A 2 9.65 8.04 -12.23
C ILE A 2 10.51 8.19 -10.95
N PRO A 3 11.66 8.88 -10.96
CA PRO A 3 12.49 9.01 -9.75
C PRO A 3 11.77 9.68 -8.58
N LYS A 4 10.86 10.63 -8.86
CA LYS A 4 10.08 11.30 -7.81
C LYS A 4 9.10 10.35 -7.15
N TYR A 5 8.45 9.49 -7.94
CA TYR A 5 7.50 8.51 -7.40
C TYR A 5 8.20 7.48 -6.52
N ALA A 6 9.33 6.98 -7.01
CA ALA A 6 10.19 6.06 -6.27
C ALA A 6 10.75 6.71 -4.98
N ALA A 7 11.17 7.97 -5.00
CA ALA A 7 11.65 8.62 -3.77
C ALA A 7 10.52 8.86 -2.75
N GLY A 8 9.30 9.14 -3.21
CA GLY A 8 8.19 9.53 -2.34
C GLY A 8 7.30 8.41 -1.83
N HIS A 9 7.52 7.14 -2.18
CA HIS A 9 6.59 6.05 -1.79
C HIS A 9 6.68 5.65 -0.30
N HIS A 10 7.65 6.18 0.44
CA HIS A 10 7.72 6.07 1.91
C HIS A 10 7.26 7.34 2.64
N GLU A 11 6.71 8.31 1.92
CA GLU A 11 6.06 9.47 2.51
C GLU A 11 4.66 9.10 3.03
N TYR A 12 4.26 9.69 4.15
CA TYR A 12 2.92 9.53 4.73
C TYR A 12 2.19 10.86 4.72
N LEU A 13 0.85 10.84 4.62
CA LEU A 13 0.04 12.05 4.51
C LEU A 13 0.21 13.02 5.68
N ASP A 14 0.52 12.53 6.87
CA ASP A 14 0.79 13.31 8.08
C ASP A 14 2.20 13.94 8.11
N GLY A 15 3.07 13.55 7.17
CA GLY A 15 4.46 13.98 7.06
C GLY A 15 5.42 13.28 8.01
N SER A 16 5.00 12.17 8.64
CA SER A 16 5.89 11.33 9.45
C SER A 16 6.73 10.36 8.59
N GLY A 17 6.53 10.38 7.27
CA GLY A 17 7.29 9.58 6.31
C GLY A 17 8.63 10.21 5.95
N TYR A 18 9.31 9.61 4.97
CA TYR A 18 10.66 10.01 4.56
C TYR A 18 10.84 9.80 3.05
N PRO A 19 11.86 10.43 2.40
CA PRO A 19 12.98 11.21 2.97
C PRO A 19 12.76 12.72 3.11
N LEU A 20 11.69 13.28 2.56
CA LEU A 20 11.45 14.72 2.46
C LEU A 20 10.43 15.22 3.49
N GLY A 21 9.62 14.33 4.08
CA GLY A 21 8.58 14.70 5.05
C GLY A 21 7.41 15.44 4.41
N LEU A 22 7.04 15.02 3.19
CA LEU A 22 5.96 15.60 2.41
C LEU A 22 4.61 15.32 3.09
N LYS A 23 3.63 16.21 2.91
CA LYS A 23 2.30 16.09 3.52
C LYS A 23 1.19 16.15 2.48
N GLY A 24 0.12 15.40 2.73
CA GLY A 24 -1.11 15.50 1.94
C GLY A 24 -0.88 15.48 0.42
N GLU A 25 -1.25 16.58 -0.23
CA GLU A 25 -1.19 16.74 -1.69
C GLU A 25 0.23 16.96 -2.25
N GLU A 26 1.22 17.23 -1.40
CA GLU A 26 2.63 17.27 -1.83
C GLU A 26 3.11 15.89 -2.30
N ILE A 27 2.44 14.83 -1.83
CA ILE A 27 2.69 13.45 -2.23
C ILE A 27 1.86 13.13 -3.48
N SER A 28 2.57 12.81 -4.55
CA SER A 28 1.92 12.41 -5.81
C SER A 28 0.98 11.22 -5.61
N LEU A 29 -0.10 11.15 -6.40
CA LEU A 29 -1.03 10.02 -6.38
C LEU A 29 -0.29 8.68 -6.58
N GLN A 30 0.68 8.64 -7.50
CA GLN A 30 1.48 7.46 -7.79
C GLN A 30 2.26 6.99 -6.56
N SER A 31 2.89 7.91 -5.81
CA SER A 31 3.59 7.58 -4.56
C SER A 31 2.64 7.05 -3.49
N ARG A 32 1.44 7.64 -3.35
CA ARG A 32 0.43 7.17 -2.39
C ARG A 32 -0.05 5.75 -2.72
N ILE A 33 -0.29 5.45 -4.00
CA ILE A 33 -0.62 4.09 -4.47
C ILE A 33 0.53 3.12 -4.16
N MET A 34 1.76 3.48 -4.51
CA MET A 34 2.94 2.64 -4.27
C MET A 34 3.16 2.37 -2.78
N CYS A 35 2.98 3.37 -1.92
CA CYS A 35 3.11 3.22 -0.47
C CYS A 35 2.18 2.12 0.07
N ILE A 36 0.90 2.16 -0.30
CA ILE A 36 -0.09 1.17 0.13
C ILE A 36 0.25 -0.23 -0.40
N ALA A 37 0.65 -0.33 -1.68
CA ALA A 37 1.04 -1.60 -2.28
C ALA A 37 2.29 -2.20 -1.62
N ASP A 38 3.31 -1.38 -1.36
CA ASP A 38 4.57 -1.78 -0.73
C ASP A 38 4.36 -2.27 0.71
N ILE A 39 3.56 -1.56 1.50
CA ILE A 39 3.21 -1.98 2.87
C ILE A 39 2.46 -3.32 2.84
N PHE A 40 1.48 -3.47 1.96
CA PHE A 40 0.72 -4.72 1.86
C PHE A 40 1.63 -5.90 1.50
N ASP A 41 2.47 -5.74 0.47
CA ASP A 41 3.39 -6.78 0.02
C ASP A 41 4.40 -7.13 1.12
N ALA A 42 4.99 -6.12 1.78
CA ALA A 42 5.92 -6.32 2.90
C ALA A 42 5.31 -7.04 4.11
N LEU A 43 4.01 -6.93 4.33
CA LEU A 43 3.28 -7.64 5.38
C LEU A 43 2.92 -9.08 4.98
N SER A 44 2.47 -9.28 3.74
CA SER A 44 1.84 -10.53 3.29
C SER A 44 2.78 -11.48 2.54
N ALA A 45 3.97 -11.02 2.14
CA ALA A 45 4.98 -11.82 1.47
C ALA A 45 5.39 -13.06 2.31
N ALA A 46 5.16 -14.25 1.75
CA ALA A 46 5.45 -15.54 2.37
C ALA A 46 6.85 -16.09 2.07
N ASP A 47 7.59 -15.44 1.19
CA ASP A 47 8.92 -15.85 0.71
C ASP A 47 10.07 -15.23 1.51
N ARG A 48 9.79 -14.48 2.58
CA ARG A 48 10.81 -13.86 3.43
C ARG A 48 11.34 -14.89 4.47
N PRO A 49 12.63 -15.27 4.44
CA PRO A 49 13.17 -16.35 5.30
C PRO A 49 13.07 -16.09 6.80
N TYR A 50 12.93 -14.82 7.19
CA TYR A 50 13.05 -14.36 8.58
C TYR A 50 11.73 -13.85 9.17
N LYS A 51 10.61 -13.95 8.43
CA LYS A 51 9.32 -13.41 8.88
C LYS A 51 8.18 -14.23 8.33
N GLU A 52 7.34 -14.77 9.22
CA GLU A 52 6.09 -15.39 8.81
C GLU A 52 5.17 -14.36 8.18
N ALA A 53 4.51 -14.74 7.07
CA ALA A 53 3.55 -13.89 6.40
C ALA A 53 2.41 -13.51 7.35
N VAL A 54 2.10 -12.20 7.39
CA VAL A 54 0.90 -11.73 8.07
C VAL A 54 -0.32 -12.19 7.26
N PRO A 55 -1.33 -12.83 7.89
CA PRO A 55 -2.56 -13.20 7.19
C PRO A 55 -3.20 -11.99 6.50
N VAL A 56 -3.74 -12.18 5.30
CA VAL A 56 -4.31 -11.08 4.48
C VAL A 56 -5.26 -10.20 5.29
N HIS A 57 -6.19 -10.77 6.06
CA HIS A 57 -7.13 -9.99 6.86
C HIS A 57 -6.43 -9.04 7.85
N ARG A 58 -5.33 -9.47 8.48
CA ARG A 58 -4.54 -8.61 9.38
C ARG A 58 -3.78 -7.53 8.61
N ALA A 59 -3.24 -7.84 7.43
CA ALA A 59 -2.62 -6.82 6.59
C ALA A 59 -3.62 -5.72 6.19
N LEU A 60 -4.85 -6.08 5.83
CA LEU A 60 -5.91 -5.12 5.51
C LEU A 60 -6.32 -4.29 6.74
N GLU A 61 -6.44 -4.89 7.93
CA GLU A 61 -6.71 -4.18 9.18
C GLU A 61 -5.63 -3.14 9.49
N ILE A 62 -4.35 -3.45 9.25
CA ILE A 62 -3.23 -2.52 9.42
C ILE A 62 -3.38 -1.34 8.46
N LEU A 63 -3.63 -1.59 7.17
CA LEU A 63 -3.81 -0.49 6.19
C LEU A 63 -4.96 0.44 6.60
N GLN A 64 -6.09 -0.11 7.03
CA GLN A 64 -7.23 0.69 7.50
C GLN A 64 -6.89 1.46 8.79
N ALA A 65 -6.10 0.89 9.69
CA ALA A 65 -5.66 1.57 10.91
C ALA A 65 -4.73 2.75 10.59
N GLU A 66 -3.75 2.57 9.70
CA GLU A 66 -2.84 3.64 9.27
C GLU A 66 -3.59 4.74 8.49
N ALA A 67 -4.60 4.39 7.70
CA ALA A 67 -5.49 5.37 7.07
C ALA A 67 -6.30 6.18 8.10
N ARG A 68 -6.89 5.51 9.12
CA ARG A 68 -7.57 6.20 10.23
C ARG A 68 -6.63 7.09 11.05
N ALA A 69 -5.35 6.71 11.14
CA ALA A 69 -4.31 7.51 11.78
C ALA A 69 -3.84 8.71 10.93
N GLY A 70 -4.34 8.86 9.70
CA GLY A 70 -4.00 9.96 8.81
C GLY A 70 -2.67 9.79 8.07
N LYS A 71 -2.10 8.58 8.02
CA LYS A 71 -0.84 8.30 7.32
C LYS A 71 -1.02 7.85 5.88
N LEU A 72 -2.03 7.02 5.64
CA LEU A 72 -2.36 6.50 4.31
C LEU A 72 -3.59 7.18 3.74
N ASP A 73 -3.64 7.26 2.42
CA ASP A 73 -4.78 7.80 1.69
C ASP A 73 -6.02 6.88 1.85
N PRO A 74 -7.08 7.35 2.53
CA PRO A 74 -8.24 6.51 2.84
C PRO A 74 -8.99 6.08 1.58
N ASP A 75 -9.02 6.91 0.53
CA ASP A 75 -9.74 6.59 -0.71
C ASP A 75 -9.04 5.46 -1.47
N ILE A 76 -7.71 5.47 -1.46
CA ILE A 76 -6.90 4.43 -2.11
C ILE A 76 -6.97 3.11 -1.30
N VAL A 77 -6.89 3.18 0.04
CA VAL A 77 -7.05 2.00 0.90
C VAL A 77 -8.43 1.38 0.69
N ASP A 78 -9.48 2.19 0.68
CA ASP A 78 -10.85 1.73 0.42
C ASP A 78 -10.99 1.07 -0.96
N LEU A 79 -10.43 1.68 -2.01
CA LEU A 79 -10.45 1.12 -3.36
C LEU A 79 -9.73 -0.24 -3.40
N PHE A 80 -8.53 -0.31 -2.83
CA PHE A 80 -7.70 -1.52 -2.77
C PHE A 80 -8.44 -2.69 -2.13
N ILE A 81 -9.15 -2.43 -1.02
CA ILE A 81 -9.93 -3.43 -0.29
C ILE A 81 -11.21 -3.80 -1.05
N LYS A 82 -12.02 -2.81 -1.46
CA LYS A 82 -13.33 -3.04 -2.09
C LYS A 82 -13.20 -3.78 -3.41
N LYS A 83 -12.15 -3.52 -4.18
CA LYS A 83 -11.87 -4.18 -5.46
C LYS A 83 -11.02 -5.44 -5.32
N LYS A 84 -10.64 -5.83 -4.09
CA LYS A 84 -9.80 -6.99 -3.80
C LYS A 84 -8.52 -7.00 -4.66
N LEU A 85 -7.87 -5.86 -4.82
CA LEU A 85 -6.68 -5.72 -5.70
C LEU A 85 -5.46 -6.50 -5.21
N TYR A 86 -5.51 -7.01 -3.97
CA TYR A 86 -4.54 -7.93 -3.40
C TYR A 86 -4.73 -9.40 -3.81
N ALA A 87 -5.89 -9.75 -4.37
CA ALA A 87 -6.14 -11.10 -4.84
C ALA A 87 -5.37 -11.32 -6.13
N ARG A 88 -4.57 -12.39 -6.21
CA ARG A 88 -4.06 -12.83 -7.51
C ARG A 88 -5.27 -13.23 -8.36
N PRO A 89 -5.38 -12.78 -9.62
CA PRO A 89 -6.34 -13.37 -10.52
C PRO A 89 -6.04 -14.87 -10.59
N SER A 90 -7.06 -15.70 -10.36
CA SER A 90 -6.95 -17.11 -10.72
C SER A 90 -6.66 -17.16 -12.21
N LEU A 91 -5.63 -17.90 -12.62
CA LEU A 91 -5.30 -18.17 -14.02
C LEU A 91 -6.36 -19.03 -14.74
N ALA A 92 -7.63 -18.89 -14.37
CA ALA A 92 -8.73 -19.75 -14.79
C ALA A 92 -9.96 -18.93 -15.16
N GLU A 93 -9.78 -17.95 -16.05
CA GLU A 93 -10.84 -17.41 -16.91
C GLU A 93 -10.20 -16.96 -18.25
N GLU A 94 -9.54 -17.90 -18.94
CA GLU A 94 -9.58 -17.90 -20.41
C GLU A 94 -10.76 -18.83 -20.76
N GLU A 95 -11.95 -18.26 -20.93
CA GLU A 95 -13.08 -18.96 -21.52
C GLU A 95 -13.02 -18.77 -23.06
N ASP A 96 -13.14 -19.90 -23.77
CA ASP A 96 -13.21 -20.04 -25.24
C ASP A 96 -14.33 -19.22 -25.91
#